data_AF-A0A7Y6NFR3-F1
#
_entry.id   AF-A0A7Y6NFR3-F1
#
_cell.length_a   1.000
_cell.length_b   1.000
_cell.length_c   1.000
_cell.angle_alpha   90.00
_cell.angle_beta   90.00
_cell.angle_gamma   90.00
#
_symmetry.space_group_name_H-M   'P 1'
#
loop_
_entity.id
_entity.type
_entity.pdbx_description
1 polymer ?
#
loop_
_entity_poly.entity_id
_entity_poly.type
_entity_poly.pdbx_seq_one_letter_code
_entity_poly.pdbx_strand_id
1 'polypeptide(L)'
;MKTSEKENKLTHARLTDVLSYDPQSGNFVRRIYVWGPYQAGDKVGSKHSAGYLECTIDGERYYLHRLAWFYMHGQWPKGVIDHINREKTDNRISNLRDVSTQGNINNSPVKSTNKTGVKGVHICKRSQKYIAQITVDYKCIHLGTFDTLEGAIEARRLAEERISELVYGPTGESVNKHLEVDKQRVAPHRKKTSRFKGVAKHHSGKWSAKIVVNKQKKWLGLFDSEEEAGMAYQRYREDFKGGVHG
;
A
#
# COMPACT_ATOMS: atom_id res chain seq x y z
N MET A 1 11.60 9.92 -14.77
CA MET A 1 10.95 11.21 -14.45
C MET A 1 9.58 10.94 -13.86
N LYS A 2 9.20 11.70 -12.84
CA LYS A 2 7.91 11.54 -12.15
C LYS A 2 6.79 12.03 -13.08
N THR A 3 5.61 11.40 -13.04
CA THR A 3 4.46 11.72 -13.91
C THR A 3 4.14 13.22 -13.95
N SER A 4 4.25 13.90 -12.81
CA SER A 4 4.01 15.33 -12.67
C SER A 4 4.97 16.24 -13.44
N GLU A 5 6.22 15.81 -13.67
CA GLU A 5 7.21 16.62 -14.40
C GLU A 5 6.94 16.66 -15.91
N LYS A 6 6.35 15.57 -16.45
CA LYS A 6 5.98 15.48 -17.86
C LYS A 6 4.71 16.26 -18.17
N GLU A 7 3.73 16.18 -17.27
CA GLU A 7 2.43 16.86 -17.41
C GLU A 7 2.58 18.38 -17.45
N ASN A 8 3.62 18.94 -16.82
CA ASN A 8 3.93 20.37 -16.88
C ASN A 8 4.60 20.81 -18.20
N LYS A 9 5.14 19.89 -19.02
CA LYS A 9 5.82 20.23 -20.28
C LYS A 9 4.85 20.40 -21.45
N LEU A 10 3.73 19.66 -21.43
CA LEU A 10 2.75 19.67 -22.51
C LEU A 10 1.52 20.48 -22.09
N THR A 11 1.33 21.63 -22.73
CA THR A 11 0.13 22.44 -22.54
C THR A 11 -1.05 21.88 -23.35
N HIS A 12 -2.27 22.20 -22.93
CA HIS A 12 -3.48 21.77 -23.64
C HIS A 12 -3.51 22.32 -25.06
N ALA A 13 -3.20 23.61 -25.23
CA ALA A 13 -3.07 24.26 -26.53
C ALA A 13 -2.06 23.54 -27.44
N ARG A 14 -0.89 23.19 -26.90
CA ARG A 14 0.13 22.45 -27.66
C ARG A 14 -0.39 21.08 -28.08
N LEU A 15 -1.06 20.34 -27.19
CA LEU A 15 -1.66 19.06 -27.52
C LEU A 15 -2.68 19.19 -28.67
N THR A 16 -3.59 20.19 -28.59
CA THR A 16 -4.60 20.42 -29.62
C THR A 16 -4.01 20.90 -30.95
N ASP A 17 -2.86 21.57 -30.92
CA ASP A 17 -2.13 21.97 -32.12
C ASP A 17 -1.52 20.78 -32.85
N VAL A 18 -0.92 19.85 -32.09
CA VAL A 18 -0.18 18.73 -32.69
C VAL A 18 -1.07 17.54 -33.04
N LEU A 19 -2.15 17.31 -32.29
CA LEU A 19 -3.01 16.14 -32.41
C LEU A 19 -4.49 16.52 -32.47
N SER A 20 -5.27 15.71 -33.17
CA SER A 20 -6.73 15.70 -33.12
C SER A 20 -7.19 14.39 -32.49
N TYR A 21 -8.21 14.47 -31.65
CA TYR A 21 -8.79 13.35 -30.94
C TYR A 21 -10.26 13.22 -31.30
N ASP A 22 -10.69 12.01 -31.66
CA ASP A 22 -12.10 11.69 -31.82
C ASP A 22 -12.63 10.98 -30.56
N PRO A 23 -13.56 11.59 -29.81
CA PRO A 23 -14.11 11.03 -28.58
C PRO A 23 -14.89 9.73 -28.80
N GLN A 24 -15.48 9.53 -29.98
CA GLN A 24 -16.33 8.39 -30.27
C GLN A 24 -15.54 7.15 -30.66
N SER A 25 -14.42 7.32 -31.39
CA SER A 25 -13.55 6.20 -31.75
C SER A 25 -12.35 6.03 -30.81
N GLY A 26 -12.03 7.05 -30.01
CA GLY A 26 -10.88 7.04 -29.11
C GLY A 26 -9.53 7.17 -29.82
N ASN A 27 -9.55 7.49 -31.13
CA ASN A 27 -8.36 7.57 -31.94
C ASN A 27 -7.75 8.96 -31.93
N PHE A 28 -6.43 9.00 -31.96
CA PHE A 28 -5.65 10.22 -32.19
C PHE A 28 -5.10 10.20 -33.62
N VAL A 29 -5.13 11.36 -34.26
CA VAL A 29 -4.48 11.60 -35.55
C VAL A 29 -3.56 12.82 -35.45
N ARG A 30 -2.47 12.84 -36.21
CA ARG A 30 -1.57 14.00 -36.25
C ARG A 30 -2.22 15.14 -37.02
N ARG A 31 -2.14 16.37 -36.49
CA ARG A 31 -2.56 17.59 -37.21
C ARG A 31 -1.43 18.25 -37.98
N ILE A 32 -0.21 18.06 -37.52
CA ILE A 32 0.98 18.63 -38.15
C ILE A 32 1.88 17.54 -38.72
N TYR A 33 2.64 17.90 -39.75
CA TYR A 33 3.82 17.15 -40.14
C TYR A 33 4.85 17.21 -39.00
N VAL A 34 5.45 16.06 -38.69
CA VAL A 34 6.56 15.96 -37.73
C VAL A 34 7.73 15.36 -38.48
N TRP A 35 8.90 16.01 -38.40
CA TRP A 35 10.11 15.59 -39.09
C TRP A 35 10.36 14.08 -38.98
N GLY A 36 10.57 13.43 -40.13
CA GLY A 36 10.65 11.97 -40.26
C GLY A 36 9.56 11.39 -41.16
N PRO A 37 9.18 10.11 -40.98
CA PRO A 37 8.26 9.40 -41.88
C PRO A 37 6.77 9.72 -41.64
N TYR A 38 6.43 10.52 -40.62
CA TYR A 38 5.05 10.72 -40.18
C TYR A 38 4.43 11.96 -40.83
N GLN A 39 3.23 11.79 -41.39
CA GLN A 39 2.47 12.84 -42.05
C GLN A 39 1.32 13.36 -41.18
N ALA A 40 0.82 14.55 -41.53
CA ALA A 40 -0.46 15.01 -41.00
C ALA A 40 -1.58 14.05 -41.46
N GLY A 41 -2.48 13.69 -40.55
CA GLY A 41 -3.53 12.70 -40.76
C GLY A 41 -3.18 11.29 -40.25
N ASP A 42 -1.91 10.98 -40.02
CA ASP A 42 -1.51 9.65 -39.57
C ASP A 42 -2.08 9.32 -38.19
N LYS A 43 -2.62 8.10 -38.06
CA LYS A 43 -3.05 7.56 -36.77
C LYS A 43 -1.86 7.48 -35.80
N VAL A 44 -2.14 7.83 -34.55
CA VAL A 44 -1.17 7.85 -33.45
C VAL A 44 -1.44 6.68 -32.51
N GLY A 45 -0.37 6.08 -32.01
CA GLY A 45 -0.41 5.05 -30.97
C GLY A 45 0.47 3.85 -31.29
N SER A 46 1.53 3.65 -30.51
CA SER A 46 2.29 2.40 -30.47
C SER A 46 1.99 1.65 -29.16
N LYS A 47 2.03 0.32 -29.18
CA LYS A 47 1.76 -0.49 -27.98
C LYS A 47 2.97 -0.47 -27.05
N HIS A 48 2.75 -0.03 -25.81
CA HIS A 48 3.70 -0.17 -24.70
C HIS A 48 3.72 -1.61 -24.16
N SER A 49 4.78 -2.01 -23.46
CA SER A 49 4.92 -3.35 -22.87
C SER A 49 3.80 -3.71 -21.86
N ALA A 50 3.24 -2.70 -21.19
CA ALA A 50 2.08 -2.84 -20.30
C ALA A 50 0.72 -2.98 -21.03
N GLY A 51 0.71 -2.90 -22.36
CA GLY A 51 -0.47 -3.05 -23.22
C GLY A 51 -1.23 -1.76 -23.54
N TYR A 52 -0.83 -0.61 -22.98
CA TYR A 52 -1.42 0.69 -23.30
C TYR A 52 -0.87 1.25 -24.61
N LEU A 53 -1.65 2.06 -25.31
CA LEU A 53 -1.13 2.85 -26.44
C LEU A 53 -0.39 4.10 -25.92
N GLU A 54 0.76 4.39 -26.50
CA GLU A 54 1.56 5.58 -26.23
C GLU A 54 1.98 6.33 -27.51
N CYS A 55 2.38 7.58 -27.34
CA CYS A 55 3.03 8.37 -28.38
C CYS A 55 4.08 9.30 -27.77
N THR A 56 4.92 9.86 -28.63
CA THR A 56 5.91 10.88 -28.26
C THR A 56 5.46 12.24 -28.79
N ILE A 57 5.45 13.25 -27.92
CA ILE A 57 5.21 14.66 -28.26
C ILE A 57 6.36 15.47 -27.67
N ASP A 58 7.03 16.28 -28.49
CA ASP A 58 8.14 17.15 -28.08
C ASP A 58 9.22 16.43 -27.25
N GLY A 59 9.57 15.19 -27.66
CA GLY A 59 10.60 14.36 -27.01
C GLY A 59 10.14 13.57 -25.78
N GLU A 60 8.89 13.76 -25.33
CA GLU A 60 8.34 13.09 -24.15
C GLU A 60 7.27 12.07 -24.52
N ARG A 61 7.27 10.92 -23.85
CA ARG A 61 6.28 9.85 -24.05
C ARG A 61 5.06 10.02 -23.16
N TYR A 62 3.87 9.89 -23.75
CA TYR A 62 2.56 10.00 -23.11
C TYR A 62 1.66 8.82 -23.47
N TYR A 63 0.86 8.35 -22.51
CA TYR A 63 -0.19 7.36 -22.78
C TYR A 63 -1.42 8.01 -23.40
N LEU A 64 -1.97 7.38 -24.45
CA LEU A 64 -3.09 7.93 -25.21
C LEU A 64 -4.35 8.11 -24.36
N HIS A 65 -4.64 7.21 -23.41
CA HIS A 65 -5.79 7.38 -22.51
C HIS A 65 -5.68 8.61 -21.61
N ARG A 66 -4.45 8.99 -21.16
CA ARG A 66 -4.25 10.23 -20.37
C ARG A 66 -4.37 11.45 -21.27
N LEU A 67 -3.85 11.38 -22.49
CA LEU A 67 -4.03 12.44 -23.48
C LEU A 67 -5.50 12.64 -23.84
N ALA A 68 -6.29 11.56 -23.97
CA ALA A 68 -7.73 11.64 -24.27
C ALA A 68 -8.46 12.41 -23.17
N TRP A 69 -8.18 12.08 -21.91
CA TRP A 69 -8.71 12.81 -20.77
C TRP A 69 -8.29 14.28 -20.80
N PHE A 70 -6.99 14.55 -20.96
CA PHE A 70 -6.47 15.91 -20.98
C PHE A 70 -7.07 16.74 -22.12
N TYR A 71 -7.19 16.15 -23.32
CA TYR A 71 -7.80 16.78 -24.48
C TYR A 71 -9.23 17.22 -24.22
N MET A 72 -10.05 16.34 -23.62
CA MET A 72 -11.47 16.59 -23.38
C MET A 72 -11.75 17.51 -22.19
N HIS A 73 -10.95 17.42 -21.13
CA HIS A 73 -11.21 18.13 -19.88
C HIS A 73 -10.35 19.39 -19.69
N GLY A 74 -9.32 19.62 -20.51
CA GLY A 74 -8.39 20.74 -20.36
C GLY A 74 -7.43 20.62 -19.17
N GLN A 75 -7.55 19.55 -18.38
CA GLN A 75 -6.73 19.29 -17.20
C GLN A 75 -6.32 17.82 -17.14
N TRP A 76 -5.13 17.58 -16.60
CA TRP A 76 -4.64 16.22 -16.40
C TRP A 76 -5.48 15.48 -15.34
N PRO A 77 -5.65 14.15 -15.46
CA PRO A 77 -6.37 13.38 -14.46
C PRO A 77 -5.64 13.41 -13.12
N LYS A 78 -6.41 13.52 -12.03
CA LYS A 78 -5.85 13.61 -10.67
C LYS A 78 -5.32 12.26 -10.21
N GLY A 79 -5.92 11.18 -10.69
CA GLY A 79 -5.55 9.82 -10.35
C GLY A 79 -5.05 9.01 -11.55
N VAL A 80 -5.56 7.77 -11.60
CA VAL A 80 -5.27 6.81 -12.65
C VAL A 80 -6.50 6.73 -13.56
N ILE A 81 -6.28 6.80 -14.87
CA ILE A 81 -7.36 6.54 -15.82
C ILE A 81 -7.57 5.03 -15.91
N ASP A 82 -8.79 4.60 -15.61
CA ASP A 82 -9.24 3.22 -15.72
C ASP A 82 -10.17 3.04 -16.91
N HIS A 83 -10.01 1.92 -17.61
CA HIS A 83 -10.82 1.53 -18.76
C HIS A 83 -12.01 0.69 -18.28
N ILE A 84 -13.23 1.18 -18.49
CA ILE A 84 -14.46 0.53 -17.99
C ILE A 84 -14.60 -0.90 -18.54
N ASN A 85 -14.35 -1.07 -19.84
CA ASN A 85 -14.38 -2.38 -20.50
C ASN A 85 -13.08 -3.21 -20.34
N ARG A 86 -12.07 -2.69 -19.64
CA ARG A 86 -10.73 -3.29 -19.44
C ARG A 86 -9.90 -3.47 -20.71
N GLU A 87 -10.33 -2.92 -21.84
CA GLU A 87 -9.58 -2.91 -23.09
C GLU A 87 -8.66 -1.69 -23.14
N LYS A 88 -7.37 -1.90 -22.86
CA LYS A 88 -6.35 -0.83 -22.74
C LYS A 88 -6.09 -0.03 -24.01
N THR A 89 -6.53 -0.55 -25.16
CA THR A 89 -6.41 0.08 -26.47
C THR A 89 -7.64 0.91 -26.84
N ASP A 90 -8.75 0.73 -26.14
CA ASP A 90 -10.00 1.46 -26.36
C ASP A 90 -10.01 2.77 -25.55
N ASN A 91 -9.50 3.84 -26.16
CA ASN A 91 -9.37 5.14 -25.51
C ASN A 91 -10.57 6.07 -25.79
N ARG A 92 -11.76 5.53 -26.08
CA ARG A 92 -12.99 6.34 -26.19
C ARG A 92 -13.27 7.04 -24.87
N ILE A 93 -13.64 8.32 -24.89
CA ILE A 93 -13.81 9.07 -23.63
C ILE A 93 -14.91 8.46 -22.74
N SER A 94 -15.96 7.90 -23.36
CA SER A 94 -17.04 7.19 -22.67
C SER A 94 -16.59 5.89 -21.99
N ASN A 95 -15.43 5.35 -22.37
CA ASN A 95 -14.84 4.15 -21.79
C ASN A 95 -13.77 4.47 -20.73
N LEU A 96 -13.47 5.75 -20.48
CA LEU A 96 -12.43 6.18 -19.54
C LEU A 96 -13.05 6.80 -18.28
N ARG A 97 -12.44 6.56 -17.14
CA ARG A 97 -12.78 7.22 -15.87
C ARG A 97 -11.52 7.56 -15.06
N ASP A 98 -11.46 8.75 -14.48
CA ASP A 98 -10.44 9.11 -13.51
C ASP A 98 -10.80 8.49 -12.15
N VAL A 99 -9.99 7.56 -11.69
CA VAL A 99 -10.17 6.87 -10.41
C VAL A 99 -8.98 7.11 -9.50
N SER A 100 -9.22 7.16 -8.20
CA SER A 100 -8.12 7.14 -7.24
C SER A 100 -7.32 5.85 -7.37
N THR A 101 -6.01 5.91 -7.12
CA THR A 101 -5.14 4.73 -7.14
C THR A 101 -5.69 3.62 -6.23
N GLN A 102 -6.22 3.99 -5.06
CA GLN A 102 -6.85 3.08 -4.12
C GLN A 102 -8.14 2.45 -4.69
N GLY A 103 -8.99 3.25 -5.33
CA GLY A 103 -10.19 2.76 -6.02
C GLY A 103 -9.85 1.78 -7.15
N ASN A 104 -8.82 2.07 -7.95
CA ASN A 104 -8.35 1.17 -9.00
C ASN A 104 -7.82 -0.15 -8.43
N ILE A 105 -6.99 -0.09 -7.38
CA ILE A 105 -6.49 -1.29 -6.69
C ILE A 105 -7.66 -2.12 -6.15
N ASN A 106 -8.70 -1.48 -5.60
CA ASN A 106 -9.87 -2.16 -5.05
C ASN A 106 -10.80 -2.74 -6.14
N ASN A 107 -10.84 -2.14 -7.33
CA ASN A 107 -11.62 -2.65 -8.48
C ASN A 107 -10.87 -3.66 -9.36
N SER A 108 -9.55 -3.77 -9.18
CA SER A 108 -8.73 -4.71 -9.95
C SER A 108 -9.18 -6.17 -9.75
N PRO A 109 -9.18 -7.00 -10.80
CA PRO A 109 -9.56 -8.40 -10.67
C PRO A 109 -8.64 -9.15 -9.71
N VAL A 110 -9.15 -10.26 -9.18
CA VAL A 110 -8.36 -11.17 -8.36
C VAL A 110 -7.23 -11.73 -9.23
N LYS A 111 -6.00 -11.68 -8.71
CA LYS A 111 -4.82 -12.18 -9.44
C LYS A 111 -4.99 -13.68 -9.73
N SER A 112 -4.54 -14.13 -10.91
CA SER A 112 -4.59 -15.54 -11.30
C SER A 112 -3.88 -16.49 -10.32
N THR A 113 -2.90 -15.97 -9.57
CA THR A 113 -2.18 -16.71 -8.53
C THR A 113 -2.97 -16.91 -7.24
N ASN A 114 -4.07 -16.17 -7.06
CA ASN A 114 -4.93 -16.32 -5.89
C ASN A 114 -5.91 -17.48 -6.11
N LYS A 115 -5.67 -18.58 -5.39
CA LYS A 115 -6.46 -19.80 -5.47
C LYS A 115 -7.83 -19.74 -4.80
N THR A 116 -8.09 -18.71 -3.98
CA THR A 116 -9.36 -18.61 -3.24
C THR A 116 -10.45 -17.93 -4.06
N GLY A 117 -10.09 -17.24 -5.15
CA GLY A 117 -11.03 -16.43 -5.93
C GLY A 117 -11.52 -15.17 -5.21
N VAL A 118 -11.15 -14.95 -3.95
CA VAL A 118 -11.61 -13.83 -3.13
C VAL A 118 -10.48 -12.83 -2.90
N LYS A 119 -10.76 -11.56 -3.14
CA LYS A 119 -9.78 -10.49 -2.99
C LYS A 119 -9.36 -10.30 -1.54
N GLY A 120 -8.05 -10.20 -1.30
CA GLY A 120 -7.52 -10.04 0.05
C GLY A 120 -7.62 -11.31 0.92
N VAL A 121 -8.10 -12.42 0.37
CA VAL A 121 -8.08 -13.74 1.02
C VAL A 121 -7.13 -14.64 0.23
N HIS A 122 -6.21 -15.31 0.93
CA HIS A 122 -5.28 -16.25 0.30
C HIS A 122 -4.82 -17.32 1.27
N ILE A 123 -4.42 -18.49 0.75
CA ILE A 123 -3.91 -19.58 1.56
C ILE A 123 -2.39 -19.44 1.77
N CYS A 124 -1.94 -19.56 3.02
CA CYS A 124 -0.53 -19.68 3.35
C CYS A 124 -0.09 -21.13 3.19
N LYS A 125 0.76 -21.42 2.20
CA LYS A 125 1.20 -22.80 1.92
C LYS A 125 1.93 -23.47 3.10
N ARG A 126 2.62 -22.69 3.93
CA ARG A 126 3.40 -23.24 5.06
C ARG A 126 2.52 -23.72 6.21
N SER A 127 1.50 -22.94 6.57
CA SER A 127 0.60 -23.28 7.68
C SER A 127 -0.69 -23.96 7.23
N GLN A 128 -0.97 -23.97 5.92
CA GLN A 128 -2.26 -24.38 5.33
C GLN A 128 -3.46 -23.60 5.88
N LYS A 129 -3.23 -22.39 6.40
CA LYS A 129 -4.28 -21.50 6.92
C LYS A 129 -4.64 -20.41 5.91
N TYR A 130 -5.88 -19.94 5.98
CA TYR A 130 -6.39 -18.82 5.19
C TYR A 130 -6.10 -17.50 5.87
N ILE A 131 -5.49 -16.57 5.15
CA ILE A 131 -5.16 -15.23 5.63
C ILE A 131 -6.11 -14.25 4.98
N ALA A 132 -6.83 -13.49 5.81
CA ALA A 132 -7.63 -12.35 5.38
C ALA A 132 -6.90 -11.04 5.66
N GLN A 133 -6.92 -10.13 4.69
CA GLN A 133 -6.34 -8.80 4.80
C GLN A 133 -7.14 -7.80 3.96
N ILE A 134 -7.14 -6.52 4.34
CA ILE A 134 -7.75 -5.43 3.60
C ILE A 134 -6.83 -4.22 3.49
N THR A 135 -6.87 -3.54 2.35
CA THR A 135 -6.09 -2.32 2.13
C THR A 135 -7.01 -1.12 2.20
N VAL A 136 -6.74 -0.22 3.15
CA VAL A 136 -7.42 1.07 3.33
C VAL A 136 -6.36 2.14 3.43
N ASP A 137 -6.52 3.25 2.72
CA ASP A 137 -5.58 4.38 2.71
C ASP A 137 -4.12 3.94 2.59
N TYR A 138 -3.82 3.11 1.58
CA TYR A 138 -2.49 2.57 1.30
C TYR A 138 -1.89 1.66 2.39
N LYS A 139 -2.62 1.36 3.46
CA LYS A 139 -2.18 0.47 4.54
C LYS A 139 -2.88 -0.88 4.43
N CYS A 140 -2.08 -1.94 4.39
CA CYS A 140 -2.59 -3.31 4.49
C CYS A 140 -2.85 -3.66 5.95
N ILE A 141 -4.10 -3.94 6.27
CA ILE A 141 -4.61 -4.35 7.58
C ILE A 141 -4.80 -5.85 7.55
N HIS A 142 -4.12 -6.58 8.44
CA HIS A 142 -4.33 -8.00 8.63
C HIS A 142 -5.61 -8.21 9.46
N LEU A 143 -6.57 -8.97 8.90
CA LEU A 143 -7.86 -9.22 9.54
C LEU A 143 -7.86 -10.50 10.36
N GLY A 144 -6.94 -11.41 10.06
CA GLY A 144 -6.76 -12.64 10.82
C GLY A 144 -6.23 -13.78 9.97
N THR A 145 -5.96 -14.88 10.66
CA THR A 145 -5.59 -16.16 10.08
C THR A 145 -6.60 -17.20 10.55
N PHE A 146 -7.23 -17.90 9.60
CA PHE A 146 -8.36 -18.78 9.80
C PHE A 146 -8.05 -20.18 9.28
N ASP A 147 -8.66 -21.19 9.90
CA ASP A 147 -8.51 -22.58 9.44
C ASP A 147 -9.44 -22.91 8.26
N THR A 148 -10.50 -22.11 8.06
CA THR A 148 -11.47 -22.26 6.97
C THR A 148 -11.46 -21.06 6.02
N LEU A 149 -11.85 -21.30 4.77
CA LEU A 149 -11.97 -20.25 3.76
C LEU A 149 -13.12 -19.31 4.12
N GLU A 150 -14.24 -19.87 4.55
CA GLU A 150 -15.47 -19.17 4.93
C GLU A 150 -15.21 -18.19 6.08
N GLY A 151 -14.44 -18.60 7.10
CA GLY A 151 -14.07 -17.72 8.20
C GLY A 151 -13.24 -16.52 7.76
N ALA A 152 -12.34 -16.72 6.78
CA ALA A 152 -11.54 -15.64 6.21
C ALA A 152 -12.38 -14.69 5.33
N ILE A 153 -13.35 -15.22 4.57
CA ILE A 153 -14.29 -14.42 3.77
C ILE A 153 -15.18 -13.57 4.68
N GLU A 154 -15.72 -14.15 5.75
CA GLU A 154 -16.59 -13.44 6.67
C GLU A 154 -15.85 -12.33 7.42
N ALA A 155 -14.62 -12.60 7.88
CA ALA A 155 -13.78 -11.56 8.49
C ALA A 155 -13.48 -10.41 7.51
N ARG A 156 -13.33 -10.72 6.22
CA ARG A 156 -13.16 -9.72 5.17
C ARG A 156 -14.42 -8.88 4.96
N ARG A 157 -15.59 -9.52 4.90
CA ARG A 157 -16.91 -8.84 4.76
C ARG A 157 -17.18 -7.89 5.91
N LEU A 158 -17.00 -8.35 7.15
CA LEU A 158 -17.20 -7.54 8.36
C LEU A 158 -16.25 -6.34 8.41
N ALA A 159 -15.01 -6.50 7.94
CA ALA A 159 -14.07 -5.40 7.85
C ALA A 159 -14.52 -4.35 6.83
N GLU A 160 -15.03 -4.77 5.67
CA GLU A 160 -15.56 -3.86 4.64
C GLU A 160 -16.75 -3.06 5.16
N GLU A 161 -17.68 -3.70 5.88
CA GLU A 161 -18.81 -3.02 6.52
C GLU A 161 -18.34 -2.00 7.55
N ARG A 162 -17.44 -2.41 8.46
CA ARG A 162 -16.90 -1.53 9.50
C ARG A 162 -16.14 -0.34 8.93
N ILE A 163 -15.37 -0.55 7.87
CA ILE A 163 -14.63 0.53 7.19
C ILE A 163 -15.62 1.46 6.48
N SER A 164 -16.66 0.91 5.86
CA SER A 164 -17.72 1.70 5.22
C SER A 164 -18.38 2.65 6.23
N GLU A 165 -18.76 2.12 7.39
CA GLU A 165 -19.35 2.89 8.50
C GLU A 165 -18.41 3.98 9.03
N LEU A 166 -17.12 3.66 9.21
CA LEU A 166 -16.14 4.56 9.79
C LEU A 166 -15.68 5.68 8.84
N VAL A 167 -15.66 5.43 7.53
CA VAL A 167 -15.10 6.35 6.53
C VAL A 167 -16.18 7.22 5.87
N TYR A 168 -17.40 6.70 5.66
CA TYR A 168 -18.42 7.40 4.86
C TYR A 168 -19.65 7.88 5.65
N GLY A 169 -19.85 7.42 6.89
CA GLY A 169 -21.04 7.76 7.69
C GLY A 169 -22.38 7.38 7.02
N PRO A 170 -23.53 7.61 7.68
CA PRO A 170 -24.86 7.33 7.09
C PRO A 170 -25.25 8.29 5.96
N THR A 171 -24.52 9.40 5.77
CA THR A 171 -24.84 10.47 4.80
C THR A 171 -23.90 10.53 3.59
N GLY A 172 -22.85 9.70 3.52
CA GLY A 172 -21.91 9.66 2.39
C GLY A 172 -20.91 10.82 2.35
N GLU A 173 -20.86 11.66 3.38
CA GLU A 173 -19.86 12.73 3.48
C GLU A 173 -18.54 12.20 4.05
N SER A 174 -17.45 12.48 3.34
CA SER A 174 -16.11 12.01 3.68
C SER A 174 -15.61 12.70 4.95
N VAL A 175 -15.60 11.98 6.07
CA VAL A 175 -15.00 12.48 7.32
C VAL A 175 -13.51 12.16 7.25
N ASN A 176 -12.69 13.19 6.96
CA ASN A 176 -11.23 13.11 7.12
C ASN A 176 -10.87 13.00 8.62
N LYS A 177 -11.13 11.83 9.22
CA LYS A 177 -10.45 11.43 10.45
C LYS A 177 -9.17 10.76 10.02
N HIS A 178 -8.07 11.49 10.23
CA HIS A 178 -6.74 10.92 10.31
C HIS A 178 -6.84 9.71 11.27
N LEU A 179 -6.93 8.50 10.71
CA LEU A 179 -6.92 7.28 11.49
C LEU A 179 -5.50 7.15 12.04
N GLU A 180 -5.27 7.74 13.22
CA GLU A 180 -4.33 7.22 14.19
C GLU A 180 -4.79 5.81 14.53
N VAL A 181 -4.44 4.87 13.65
CA VAL A 181 -4.52 3.45 13.98
C VAL A 181 -3.50 3.25 15.08
N ASP A 182 -4.00 3.32 16.32
CA ASP A 182 -3.26 2.98 17.52
C ASP A 182 -2.53 1.67 17.25
N LYS A 183 -1.20 1.70 17.34
CA LYS A 183 -0.31 0.58 17.01
C LYS A 183 -0.36 -0.47 18.11
N GLN A 184 -1.54 -0.91 18.50
CA GLN A 184 -1.70 -2.14 19.28
C GLN A 184 -1.52 -3.33 18.35
N ARG A 185 -0.24 -3.59 18.03
CA ARG A 185 0.23 -4.90 17.62
C ARG A 185 -0.07 -5.87 18.76
N VAL A 186 -1.20 -6.56 18.72
CA VAL A 186 -1.43 -7.73 19.56
C VAL A 186 -0.72 -8.93 18.92
N ALA A 187 0.62 -8.87 18.92
CA ALA A 187 1.39 -10.11 18.92
C ALA A 187 1.13 -10.77 20.29
N PRO A 188 1.02 -12.11 20.39
CA PRO A 188 0.95 -12.75 21.70
C PRO A 188 2.17 -12.30 22.48
N HIS A 189 1.96 -11.46 23.51
CA HIS A 189 3.01 -11.03 24.40
C HIS A 189 3.55 -12.31 25.02
N ARG A 190 4.76 -12.72 24.61
CA ARG A 190 5.47 -13.83 25.25
C ARG A 190 5.45 -13.51 26.75
N LYS A 191 4.68 -14.29 27.53
CA LYS A 191 4.52 -14.07 28.97
C LYS A 191 5.92 -13.85 29.53
N LYS A 192 6.16 -12.69 30.16
CA LYS A 192 7.41 -12.46 30.86
C LYS A 192 7.57 -13.63 31.83
N THR A 193 8.71 -14.32 31.77
CA THR A 193 8.97 -15.45 32.67
C THR A 193 9.21 -14.98 34.10
N SER A 194 9.36 -13.67 34.32
CA SER A 194 9.52 -13.04 35.61
C SER A 194 8.68 -11.77 35.77
N ARG A 195 8.29 -11.46 37.00
CA ARG A 195 7.73 -10.18 37.45
C ARG A 195 8.80 -9.08 37.59
N PHE A 196 10.08 -9.43 37.71
CA PHE A 196 11.17 -8.46 37.92
C PHE A 196 11.88 -8.10 36.61
N LYS A 197 12.25 -6.82 36.48
CA LYS A 197 12.99 -6.32 35.31
C LYS A 197 14.38 -6.94 35.26
N GLY A 198 14.78 -7.42 34.07
CA GLY A 198 16.11 -8.02 33.88
C GLY A 198 16.26 -9.45 34.41
N VAL A 199 15.18 -10.04 34.92
CA VAL A 199 15.16 -11.40 35.46
C VAL A 199 14.44 -12.36 34.51
N ALA A 200 14.99 -13.56 34.33
CA ALA A 200 14.37 -14.60 33.50
C ALA A 200 14.81 -16.00 33.94
N LYS A 201 13.89 -16.96 33.85
CA LYS A 201 14.17 -18.39 34.07
C LYS A 201 15.23 -18.90 33.08
N HIS A 202 16.30 -19.48 33.61
CA HIS A 202 17.40 -20.07 32.86
C HIS A 202 17.12 -21.53 32.52
N HIS A 203 17.77 -22.07 31.49
CA HIS A 203 17.56 -23.47 31.08
C HIS A 203 18.01 -24.49 32.15
N SER A 204 18.87 -24.07 33.09
CA SER A 204 19.29 -24.88 34.24
C SER A 204 18.24 -24.93 35.37
N GLY A 205 17.07 -24.33 35.19
CA GLY A 205 16.02 -24.24 36.21
C GLY A 205 16.17 -23.06 37.18
N LYS A 206 17.37 -22.48 37.29
CA LYS A 206 17.69 -21.29 38.10
C LYS A 206 17.18 -19.99 37.47
N TRP A 207 17.16 -18.91 38.24
CA TRP A 207 16.78 -17.56 37.79
C TRP A 207 18.01 -16.74 37.40
N SER A 208 18.02 -16.13 36.22
CA SER A 208 19.13 -15.29 35.74
C SER A 208 18.80 -13.81 35.86
N ALA A 209 19.73 -13.00 36.36
CA ALA A 209 19.63 -11.55 36.37
C ALA A 209 20.68 -10.91 35.44
N LYS A 210 20.24 -9.95 34.62
CA LYS A 210 21.10 -9.22 33.66
C LYS A 210 20.67 -7.77 33.58
N ILE A 211 21.63 -6.86 33.47
CA ILE A 211 21.38 -5.42 33.30
C ILE A 211 22.17 -4.90 32.11
N VAL A 212 21.65 -3.86 31.44
CA VAL A 212 22.36 -3.17 30.37
C VAL A 212 22.89 -1.85 30.92
N VAL A 213 24.19 -1.66 30.86
CA VAL A 213 24.90 -0.46 31.32
C VAL A 213 25.80 -0.01 30.17
N ASN A 214 25.75 1.27 29.79
CA ASN A 214 26.53 1.82 28.67
C ASN A 214 26.42 0.99 27.37
N LYS A 215 25.20 0.54 27.04
CA LYS A 215 24.89 -0.33 25.89
C LYS A 215 25.53 -1.72 25.93
N GLN A 216 26.25 -2.07 26.98
CA GLN A 216 26.81 -3.40 27.21
C GLN A 216 25.96 -4.21 28.19
N LYS A 217 25.83 -5.51 27.94
CA LYS A 217 25.08 -6.42 28.81
C LYS A 217 26.01 -6.91 29.92
N LYS A 218 25.65 -6.62 31.17
CA LYS A 218 26.32 -7.18 32.34
C LYS A 218 25.48 -8.30 32.95
N TRP A 219 26.14 -9.44 33.15
CA TRP A 219 25.57 -10.59 33.84
C TRP A 219 25.69 -10.37 35.35
N LEU A 220 24.58 -10.53 36.10
CA LEU A 220 24.55 -10.33 37.55
C LEU A 220 24.57 -11.64 38.34
N GLY A 221 24.06 -12.73 37.77
CA GLY A 221 24.22 -14.07 38.35
C GLY A 221 23.13 -15.05 37.92
N LEU A 222 23.25 -16.27 38.44
CA LEU A 222 22.19 -17.28 38.51
C LEU A 222 21.80 -17.45 39.99
N PHE A 223 20.52 -17.51 40.27
CA PHE A 223 19.93 -17.51 41.61
C PHE A 223 18.91 -18.64 41.73
N ASP A 224 18.68 -19.10 42.95
CA ASP A 224 17.75 -20.22 43.17
C ASP A 224 16.30 -19.75 43.20
N SER A 225 16.05 -18.47 43.53
CA SER A 225 14.73 -17.84 43.52
C SER A 225 14.62 -16.65 42.56
N GLU A 226 13.37 -16.33 42.19
CA GLU A 226 13.04 -15.19 41.34
C GLU A 226 13.37 -13.87 42.05
N GLU A 227 13.10 -13.84 43.34
CA GLU A 227 13.26 -12.71 44.26
C GLU A 227 14.74 -12.37 44.46
N GLU A 228 15.62 -13.36 44.63
CA GLU A 228 17.07 -13.15 44.72
C GLU A 228 17.66 -12.52 43.45
N ALA A 229 17.23 -13.01 42.29
CA ALA A 229 17.62 -12.42 41.01
C ALA A 229 17.11 -10.97 40.88
N GLY A 230 15.91 -10.68 41.37
CA GLY A 230 15.34 -9.34 41.44
C GLY A 230 16.13 -8.40 42.36
N MET A 231 16.51 -8.88 43.54
CA MET A 231 17.34 -8.12 44.48
C MET A 231 18.72 -7.81 43.92
N ALA A 232 19.37 -8.77 43.24
CA ALA A 232 20.66 -8.54 42.59
C ALA A 232 20.58 -7.46 41.50
N TYR A 233 19.49 -7.44 40.73
CA TYR A 233 19.23 -6.39 39.76
C TYR A 233 19.06 -5.00 40.41
N GLN A 234 18.30 -4.93 41.50
CA GLN A 234 18.02 -3.67 42.18
C GLN A 234 19.28 -3.12 42.89
N ARG A 235 20.03 -3.97 43.60
CA ARG A 235 21.31 -3.59 44.24
C ARG A 235 22.29 -2.99 43.22
N TYR A 236 22.50 -3.68 42.11
CA TYR A 236 23.40 -3.18 41.06
C TYR A 236 22.95 -1.82 40.52
N ARG A 237 21.63 -1.59 40.41
CA ARG A 237 21.07 -0.33 39.94
C ARG A 237 21.26 0.81 40.95
N GLU A 238 21.21 0.51 42.24
CA GLU A 238 21.45 1.47 43.33
C GLU A 238 22.93 1.83 43.42
N ASP A 239 23.82 0.83 43.40
CA ASP A 239 25.28 1.04 43.39
C ASP A 239 25.73 1.90 42.20
N PHE A 240 25.16 1.65 41.00
CA PHE A 240 25.49 2.43 39.81
C PHE A 240 24.93 3.86 39.85
N LYS A 241 23.88 4.12 40.63
CA LYS A 241 23.37 5.47 40.88
C LYS A 241 24.19 6.21 41.95
N GLY A 242 24.78 5.49 42.91
CA GLY A 242 25.63 6.06 43.96
C GLY A 242 27.01 6.51 43.49
N GLY A 243 27.55 5.93 42.40
CA GLY A 243 28.87 6.25 41.87
C GLY A 243 28.99 7.51 40.99
N VAL A 244 27.98 8.40 40.97
CA VAL A 244 27.99 9.64 40.17
C VAL A 244 28.17 10.90 41.05
N HIS A 245 28.30 10.74 42.37
CA HIS A 245 28.56 11.84 43.32
C HIS A 245 29.75 11.55 44.25
N GLY A 246 30.91 11.28 43.66
CA GLY A 246 32.22 11.30 44.34
C GLY A 246 33.21 12.04 43.47
#